data_AF-A0A7S2ES52-F1
#
_entry.id   AF-A0A7S2ES52-F1
#
_cell.length_a   1.000
_cell.length_b   1.000
_cell.length_c   1.000
_cell.angle_alpha   90.00
_cell.angle_beta   90.00
_cell.angle_gamma   90.00
#
_symmetry.space_group_name_H-M   'P 1'
#
loop_
_entity.id
_entity.type
_entity.pdbx_description
1 polymer ?
#
loop_
_entity_poly.entity_id
_entity_poly.type
_entity_poly.pdbx_seq_one_letter_code
_entity_poly.pdbx_strand_id
1 'polypeptide(L)'
;LVMAVSIIFTVHTTDSVTSDARSDVGNVTRTISQNSPRYIAEILSLQIPFQLPPLIAEVVMDRFAGYPHHLGYDDDTAVPFFDIDTQRNSYPLNSTAAALPLHWQINPNVNSDNYQEHVQHRWSWYGADPLISTSSAAYFMQGACDPTKEEGCTDENNNIDTGGAITPTPTNKQIVRKAADLNFILKSTYEQFQDVRDVGVYFANAGAGSILQFPHHQSRPNGSYTSIGCEWMSQPNPFDKSRPIASNEEIKRCRPKGVEVNYTDYNVLEQDWCRKMALEPFQTHFFGPHNSGLGDGLWYISMGKAVYDRLTNEFIACILINISLESIDAAVSNVEILNSAEDGGTRVTVVKWDEEGTVVASPEWNSSNETEPTTINNSRIERGLSVQDFEHFKSLVDFREMLDPKDVRRKFEGASYETDGLFVSAYPLPVPPEKSTKEYLPQFMVILSIETEDLEKTFETIEDLAEETQKNLV
;
A
#
# COMPACT_ATOMS: atom_id res chain seq x y z
N LEU A 1 -48.68 -6.93 -55.25
CA LEU A 1 -47.75 -8.04 -54.89
C LEU A 1 -46.34 -7.53 -54.64
N VAL A 2 -45.67 -6.88 -55.60
CA VAL A 2 -44.30 -6.33 -55.43
C VAL A 2 -44.20 -5.39 -54.21
N MET A 3 -45.13 -4.45 -54.05
CA MET A 3 -45.17 -3.56 -52.87
C MET A 3 -45.34 -4.31 -51.54
N ALA A 4 -46.16 -5.36 -51.51
CA ALA A 4 -46.40 -6.16 -50.30
C ALA A 4 -45.19 -7.05 -49.97
N VAL A 5 -44.50 -7.59 -51.00
CA VAL A 5 -43.25 -8.33 -50.84
C VAL A 5 -42.13 -7.40 -50.39
N SER A 6 -42.05 -6.16 -50.91
CA SER A 6 -41.10 -5.16 -50.44
C SER A 6 -41.36 -4.79 -48.98
N ILE A 7 -42.60 -4.54 -48.56
CA ILE A 7 -42.95 -4.23 -47.17
C ILE A 7 -42.60 -5.41 -46.24
N ILE A 8 -42.95 -6.65 -46.63
CA ILE A 8 -42.63 -7.84 -45.82
C ILE A 8 -41.11 -8.06 -45.74
N PHE A 9 -40.38 -7.87 -46.84
CA PHE A 9 -38.93 -8.02 -46.84
C PHE A 9 -38.26 -6.94 -45.99
N THR A 10 -38.74 -5.69 -46.07
CA THR A 10 -38.26 -4.59 -45.22
C THR A 10 -38.52 -4.89 -43.75
N VAL A 11 -39.74 -5.30 -43.37
CA VAL A 11 -40.07 -5.67 -41.97
C VAL A 11 -39.19 -6.81 -41.48
N HIS A 12 -38.98 -7.86 -42.28
CA HIS A 12 -38.16 -9.00 -41.85
C HIS A 12 -36.66 -8.66 -41.76
N THR A 13 -36.15 -7.82 -42.66
CA THR A 13 -34.79 -7.28 -42.52
C THR A 13 -34.66 -6.35 -41.33
N THR A 14 -35.70 -5.58 -40.99
CA THR A 14 -35.70 -4.74 -39.78
C THR A 14 -35.66 -5.63 -38.54
N ASP A 15 -36.53 -6.63 -38.41
CA ASP A 15 -36.53 -7.54 -37.26
C ASP A 15 -35.18 -8.26 -37.08
N SER A 16 -34.54 -8.68 -38.17
CA SER A 16 -33.20 -9.30 -38.13
C SER A 16 -32.12 -8.30 -37.72
N VAL A 17 -32.13 -7.09 -38.27
CA VAL A 17 -31.14 -6.05 -37.95
C VAL A 17 -31.30 -5.57 -36.50
N THR A 18 -32.52 -5.42 -36.00
CA THR A 18 -32.78 -5.05 -34.60
C THR A 18 -32.36 -6.17 -33.65
N SER A 19 -32.59 -7.44 -34.01
CA SER A 19 -32.13 -8.60 -33.23
C SER A 19 -30.60 -8.71 -33.21
N ASP A 20 -29.95 -8.50 -34.35
CA ASP A 20 -28.48 -8.53 -34.45
C ASP A 20 -27.86 -7.35 -33.70
N ALA A 21 -28.44 -6.14 -33.83
CA ALA A 21 -28.04 -4.97 -33.06
C ALA A 21 -28.20 -5.20 -31.55
N ARG A 22 -29.31 -5.80 -31.09
CA ARG A 22 -29.50 -6.19 -29.68
C ARG A 22 -28.42 -7.12 -29.18
N SER A 23 -28.09 -8.14 -29.96
CA SER A 23 -27.02 -9.08 -29.65
C SER A 23 -25.67 -8.38 -29.59
N ASP A 24 -25.35 -7.53 -30.56
CA ASP A 24 -24.07 -6.83 -30.65
C ASP A 24 -23.90 -5.79 -29.54
N VAL A 25 -24.92 -4.98 -29.25
CA VAL A 25 -24.88 -4.04 -28.13
C VAL A 25 -24.80 -4.80 -26.82
N GLY A 26 -25.59 -5.87 -26.64
CA GLY A 26 -25.51 -6.78 -25.49
C GLY A 26 -24.09 -7.31 -25.26
N ASN A 27 -23.41 -7.70 -26.34
CA ASN A 27 -22.01 -8.13 -26.30
C ASN A 27 -21.05 -6.99 -25.96
N VAL A 28 -21.25 -5.79 -26.52
CA VAL A 28 -20.41 -4.60 -26.23
C VAL A 28 -20.53 -4.21 -24.76
N THR A 29 -21.75 -4.09 -24.24
CA THR A 29 -22.01 -3.73 -22.84
C THR A 29 -21.43 -4.78 -21.90
N ARG A 30 -21.63 -6.07 -22.18
CA ARG A 30 -21.01 -7.15 -21.41
C ARG A 30 -19.48 -7.09 -21.46
N THR A 31 -18.91 -6.79 -22.63
CA THR A 31 -17.46 -6.63 -22.81
C THR A 31 -16.94 -5.42 -22.02
N ILE A 32 -17.65 -4.30 -22.01
CA ILE A 32 -17.31 -3.12 -21.21
C ILE A 32 -17.32 -3.50 -19.73
N SER A 33 -18.43 -4.05 -19.23
CA SER A 33 -18.55 -4.41 -17.82
C SER A 33 -17.53 -5.47 -17.38
N GLN A 34 -17.17 -6.44 -18.24
CA GLN A 34 -16.15 -7.45 -17.93
C GLN A 34 -14.72 -6.90 -17.94
N ASN A 35 -14.43 -5.87 -18.75
CA ASN A 35 -13.08 -5.30 -18.85
C ASN A 35 -12.88 -4.06 -17.97
N SER A 36 -13.95 -3.39 -17.54
CA SER A 36 -13.88 -2.19 -16.70
C SER A 36 -13.18 -2.43 -15.36
N PRO A 37 -13.44 -3.53 -14.61
CA PRO A 37 -12.69 -3.83 -13.38
C PRO A 37 -11.18 -3.94 -13.62
N ARG A 38 -10.77 -4.52 -14.76
CA ARG A 38 -9.36 -4.58 -15.15
C ARG A 38 -8.79 -3.20 -15.38
N TYR A 39 -9.47 -2.35 -16.16
CA TYR A 39 -9.01 -0.99 -16.44
C TYR A 39 -8.90 -0.14 -15.17
N ILE A 40 -9.87 -0.25 -14.26
CA ILE A 40 -9.81 0.40 -12.95
C ILE A 40 -8.63 -0.14 -12.14
N ALA A 41 -8.43 -1.47 -12.10
CA ALA A 41 -7.29 -2.07 -11.42
C ALA A 41 -5.94 -1.62 -12.03
N GLU A 42 -5.86 -1.41 -13.34
CA GLU A 42 -4.68 -0.86 -14.02
C GLU A 42 -4.40 0.58 -13.57
N ILE A 43 -5.42 1.45 -13.51
CA ILE A 43 -5.30 2.82 -13.01
C ILE A 43 -4.85 2.83 -11.55
N LEU A 44 -5.53 2.05 -10.69
CA LEU A 44 -5.18 1.96 -9.26
C LEU A 44 -3.79 1.37 -9.05
N SER A 45 -3.33 0.46 -9.93
CA SER A 45 -1.96 -0.07 -9.89
C SER A 45 -0.89 0.98 -10.19
N LEU A 46 -1.23 2.07 -10.88
CA LEU A 46 -0.33 3.20 -11.09
C LEU A 46 -0.28 4.13 -9.86
N GLN A 47 -1.38 4.20 -9.09
CA GLN A 47 -1.48 5.03 -7.89
C GLN A 47 -0.85 4.34 -6.66
N ILE A 48 -1.08 3.04 -6.49
CA ILE A 48 -0.53 2.25 -5.37
C ILE A 48 0.82 1.66 -5.81
N PRO A 49 1.95 2.09 -5.23
CA PRO A 49 3.25 1.67 -5.74
C PRO A 49 3.72 0.34 -5.14
N PHE A 50 3.09 -0.74 -5.57
CA PHE A 50 3.33 -2.12 -5.13
C PHE A 50 4.81 -2.58 -5.19
N GLN A 51 5.60 -2.01 -6.10
CA GLN A 51 7.02 -2.31 -6.29
C GLN A 51 7.97 -1.62 -5.29
N LEU A 52 7.52 -0.59 -4.54
CA LEU A 52 8.41 0.19 -3.70
C LEU A 52 8.93 -0.57 -2.47
N PRO A 53 8.13 -1.31 -1.69
CA PRO A 53 8.67 -2.01 -0.53
C PRO A 53 9.77 -3.01 -0.87
N PRO A 54 9.64 -3.86 -1.93
CA PRO A 54 10.75 -4.70 -2.40
C PRO A 54 12.00 -3.90 -2.82
N LEU A 55 11.83 -2.81 -3.58
CA LEU A 55 12.95 -1.99 -4.03
C LEU A 55 13.71 -1.38 -2.85
N ILE A 56 13.00 -0.79 -1.89
CA ILE A 56 13.62 -0.22 -0.69
C ILE A 56 14.28 -1.35 0.13
N ALA A 57 13.68 -2.53 0.21
CA ALA A 57 14.26 -3.68 0.91
C ALA A 57 15.60 -4.11 0.29
N GLU A 58 15.71 -4.12 -1.04
CA GLU A 58 16.96 -4.40 -1.73
C GLU A 58 18.03 -3.35 -1.42
N VAL A 59 17.67 -2.06 -1.46
CA VAL A 59 18.60 -0.96 -1.14
C VAL A 59 19.08 -1.04 0.31
N VAL A 60 18.17 -1.31 1.27
CA VAL A 60 18.54 -1.50 2.68
C VAL A 60 19.44 -2.73 2.82
N MET A 61 19.09 -3.85 2.20
CA MET A 61 19.89 -5.08 2.23
C MET A 61 21.30 -4.88 1.64
N ASP A 62 21.43 -4.12 0.55
CA ASP A 62 22.71 -3.75 -0.07
C ASP A 62 23.56 -2.89 0.88
N ARG A 63 22.96 -1.86 1.48
CA ARG A 63 23.67 -0.91 2.35
C ARG A 63 24.14 -1.55 3.66
N PHE A 64 23.32 -2.45 4.19
CA PHE A 64 23.53 -3.09 5.48
C PHE A 64 24.23 -4.45 5.38
N ALA A 65 24.71 -4.85 4.20
CA ALA A 65 25.41 -6.11 3.98
C ALA A 65 26.45 -6.42 5.08
N GLY A 66 26.32 -7.58 5.70
CA GLY A 66 27.13 -8.03 6.82
C GLY A 66 26.58 -7.69 8.21
N TYR A 67 25.36 -7.16 8.30
CA TYR A 67 24.76 -6.77 9.58
C TYR A 67 24.65 -7.96 10.56
N PRO A 68 24.86 -7.75 11.88
CA PRO A 68 25.54 -6.62 12.52
C PRO A 68 27.03 -6.90 12.79
N HIS A 69 27.51 -8.12 12.52
CA HIS A 69 28.79 -8.61 13.05
C HIS A 69 29.73 -9.24 12.02
N HIS A 70 29.37 -9.23 10.73
CA HIS A 70 30.26 -9.74 9.70
C HIS A 70 31.50 -8.86 9.55
N LEU A 71 32.64 -9.48 9.25
CA LEU A 71 33.86 -8.74 8.90
C LEU A 71 33.59 -7.87 7.67
N GLY A 72 33.63 -6.56 7.85
CA GLY A 72 33.39 -5.61 6.77
C GLY A 72 32.04 -4.88 6.80
N TYR A 73 31.19 -5.17 7.80
CA TYR A 73 29.99 -4.38 8.05
C TYR A 73 30.34 -2.92 8.37
N ASP A 74 31.31 -2.72 9.27
CA ASP A 74 31.70 -1.39 9.76
C ASP A 74 32.46 -0.54 8.74
N ASP A 75 33.22 -1.15 7.82
CA ASP A 75 34.07 -0.44 6.85
C ASP A 75 33.52 -0.47 5.42
N ASP A 76 32.31 -0.98 5.24
CA ASP A 76 31.61 -1.14 3.97
C ASP A 76 32.26 -2.12 2.97
N THR A 77 33.27 -2.92 3.37
CA THR A 77 33.87 -3.93 2.47
C THR A 77 32.94 -5.11 2.15
N ALA A 78 31.86 -5.29 2.93
CA ALA A 78 30.85 -6.32 2.71
C ALA A 78 29.77 -5.93 1.67
N VAL A 79 29.68 -4.65 1.27
CA VAL A 79 28.66 -4.20 0.31
C VAL A 79 28.93 -4.73 -1.10
N PRO A 80 27.91 -4.88 -1.97
CA PRO A 80 28.06 -5.52 -3.27
C PRO A 80 28.53 -4.56 -4.39
N PHE A 81 29.09 -3.41 -4.05
CA PHE A 81 29.49 -2.38 -5.01
C PHE A 81 31.01 -2.34 -5.13
N PHE A 82 31.55 -2.90 -6.20
CA PHE A 82 32.98 -2.89 -6.47
C PHE A 82 33.42 -1.54 -7.02
N ASP A 83 34.31 -0.85 -6.31
CA ASP A 83 34.95 0.38 -6.76
C ASP A 83 36.25 0.07 -7.52
N ILE A 84 36.27 0.46 -8.79
CA ILE A 84 37.39 0.23 -9.71
C ILE A 84 38.63 1.02 -9.30
N ASP A 85 38.47 2.20 -8.68
CA ASP A 85 39.61 3.05 -8.35
C ASP A 85 40.34 2.54 -7.10
N THR A 86 39.58 2.17 -6.05
CA THR A 86 40.16 1.64 -4.81
C THR A 86 40.41 0.14 -4.84
N GLN A 87 39.90 -0.58 -5.85
CA GLN A 87 39.94 -2.04 -5.98
C GLN A 87 39.34 -2.73 -4.75
N ARG A 88 38.32 -2.12 -4.14
CA ARG A 88 37.61 -2.63 -2.96
C ARG A 88 36.12 -2.42 -3.12
N ASN A 89 35.35 -3.18 -2.36
CA ASN A 89 33.94 -2.90 -2.25
C ASN A 89 33.73 -1.64 -1.39
N SER A 90 32.85 -0.74 -1.85
CA SER A 90 32.49 0.49 -1.14
C SER A 90 31.11 0.95 -1.56
N TYR A 91 30.30 1.44 -0.61
CA TYR A 91 28.97 1.92 -0.95
C TYR A 91 29.10 3.26 -1.71
N PRO A 92 28.36 3.45 -2.82
CA PRO A 92 28.55 4.59 -3.71
C PRO A 92 28.15 5.93 -3.09
N LEU A 93 27.27 5.91 -2.08
CA LEU A 93 26.91 7.10 -1.31
C LEU A 93 27.77 7.18 -0.05
N ASN A 94 28.25 8.38 0.24
CA ASN A 94 28.99 8.66 1.46
C ASN A 94 28.37 9.86 2.18
N SER A 95 27.19 9.65 2.75
CA SER A 95 26.46 10.69 3.49
C SER A 95 27.03 10.95 4.89
N THR A 96 28.22 10.40 5.21
CA THR A 96 28.90 10.59 6.51
C THR A 96 29.17 12.07 6.84
N ALA A 97 29.05 12.98 5.87
CA ALA A 97 29.20 14.42 6.06
C ALA A 97 27.99 15.11 6.74
N ALA A 98 26.80 14.51 6.75
CA ALA A 98 25.61 15.07 7.40
C ALA A 98 24.95 14.02 8.29
N ALA A 99 25.11 14.16 9.61
CA ALA A 99 24.38 13.35 10.57
C ALA A 99 22.86 13.56 10.36
N LEU A 100 22.09 12.48 10.38
CA LEU A 100 20.64 12.58 10.37
C LEU A 100 20.17 13.35 11.61
N PRO A 101 19.28 14.35 11.46
CA PRO A 101 18.71 15.01 12.61
C PRO A 101 17.92 14.00 13.45
N LEU A 102 18.01 14.14 14.78
CA LEU A 102 17.10 13.43 15.66
C LEU A 102 15.68 13.96 15.47
N HIS A 103 14.68 13.16 15.79
CA HIS A 103 13.27 13.49 15.58
C HIS A 103 12.82 14.85 16.15
N TRP A 104 13.43 15.32 17.24
CA TRP A 104 13.13 16.62 17.85
C TRP A 104 13.89 17.79 17.21
N GLN A 105 14.98 17.53 16.47
CA GLN A 105 15.82 18.52 15.81
C GLN A 105 15.23 18.98 14.46
N ILE A 106 13.94 19.31 14.45
CA ILE A 106 13.26 19.70 13.22
C ILE A 106 13.72 21.11 12.83
N ASN A 107 14.36 21.24 11.67
CA ASN A 107 14.56 22.53 11.02
C ASN A 107 13.50 22.66 9.89
N PRO A 108 12.30 23.20 10.20
CA PRO A 108 11.22 23.24 9.23
C PRO A 108 11.61 24.13 8.05
N ASN A 109 11.53 23.57 6.84
CA ASN A 109 11.72 24.31 5.59
C ASN A 109 10.41 24.47 4.80
N VAL A 110 9.30 23.98 5.35
CA VAL A 110 7.96 24.07 4.76
C VAL A 110 7.06 24.93 5.66
N ASN A 111 6.30 25.84 5.06
CA ASN A 111 5.37 26.75 5.73
C ASN A 111 4.18 27.10 4.80
N SER A 112 3.24 27.90 5.30
CA SER A 112 2.05 28.33 4.55
C SER A 112 2.32 29.03 3.21
N ASP A 113 3.51 29.61 3.04
CA ASP A 113 3.86 30.40 1.87
C ASP A 113 4.53 29.53 0.78
N ASN A 114 5.10 28.38 1.14
CA ASN A 114 5.83 27.51 0.20
C ASN A 114 5.38 26.03 0.17
N TYR A 115 4.35 25.63 0.93
CA TYR A 115 3.92 24.23 1.01
C TYR A 115 3.56 23.62 -0.35
N GLN A 116 3.06 24.43 -1.29
CA GLN A 116 2.71 23.97 -2.63
C GLN A 116 3.91 23.41 -3.40
N GLU A 117 5.12 23.93 -3.17
CA GLU A 117 6.35 23.42 -3.80
C GLU A 117 6.84 22.13 -3.15
N HIS A 118 6.70 22.01 -1.82
CA HIS A 118 7.34 20.95 -1.05
C HIS A 118 6.45 19.73 -0.77
N VAL A 119 5.18 19.95 -0.42
CA VAL A 119 4.27 18.88 0.02
C VAL A 119 2.92 18.89 -0.69
N GLN A 120 2.59 19.96 -1.43
CA GLN A 120 1.37 20.08 -2.23
C GLN A 120 0.10 19.87 -1.39
N HIS A 121 -0.85 19.07 -1.86
CA HIS A 121 -2.11 18.77 -1.17
C HIS A 121 -1.89 18.09 0.20
N ARG A 122 -0.70 17.52 0.45
CA ARG A 122 -0.35 16.82 1.71
C ARG A 122 -0.17 17.75 2.90
N TRP A 123 -0.17 19.07 2.71
CA TRP A 123 -0.01 20.02 3.82
C TRP A 123 -1.02 19.79 4.94
N SER A 124 -2.28 19.53 4.60
CA SER A 124 -3.36 19.24 5.56
C SER A 124 -3.14 17.93 6.33
N TRP A 125 -2.40 16.96 5.77
CA TRP A 125 -2.15 15.64 6.38
C TRP A 125 -1.27 15.70 7.63
N TYR A 126 -0.58 16.81 7.85
CA TYR A 126 0.30 16.96 9.02
C TYR A 126 -0.33 17.86 10.10
N GLY A 127 -1.56 18.33 9.89
CA GLY A 127 -2.29 19.21 10.81
C GLY A 127 -2.30 20.68 10.37
N ALA A 128 -2.86 21.55 11.22
CA ALA A 128 -3.14 22.94 10.87
C ALA A 128 -1.89 23.84 10.80
N ASP A 129 -0.85 23.55 11.58
CA ASP A 129 0.42 24.29 11.59
C ASP A 129 1.59 23.31 11.79
N PRO A 130 1.90 22.50 10.77
CA PRO A 130 2.79 21.37 10.94
C PRO A 130 4.27 21.79 10.88
N LEU A 131 5.07 21.29 11.82
CA LEU A 131 6.52 21.36 11.74
C LEU A 131 7.03 20.25 10.82
N ILE A 132 7.34 20.60 9.57
CA ILE A 132 7.79 19.65 8.53
C ILE A 132 9.10 20.13 7.91
N SER A 133 10.02 19.19 7.73
CA SER A 133 11.18 19.31 6.86
C SER A 133 11.17 18.26 5.75
N THR A 134 11.26 18.71 4.51
CA THR A 134 11.47 17.85 3.31
C THR A 134 12.94 17.83 2.88
N SER A 135 13.82 18.45 3.66
CA SER A 135 15.26 18.50 3.39
C SER A 135 15.96 17.16 3.69
N SER A 136 15.52 16.47 4.75
CA SER A 136 16.06 15.18 5.17
C SER A 136 15.02 14.35 5.93
N ALA A 137 15.28 13.05 6.02
CA ALA A 137 14.64 12.14 6.95
C ALA A 137 15.09 12.46 8.40
N ALA A 138 14.33 11.97 9.37
CA ALA A 138 14.68 12.01 10.77
C ALA A 138 15.01 10.62 11.31
N TYR A 139 15.89 10.59 12.31
CA TYR A 139 16.24 9.39 13.04
C TYR A 139 15.61 9.39 14.44
N PHE A 140 15.03 8.26 14.82
CA PHE A 140 14.34 8.04 16.08
C PHE A 140 15.04 6.91 16.83
N MET A 141 15.42 7.19 18.07
CA MET A 141 15.94 6.21 19.02
C MET A 141 14.95 6.09 20.17
N GLN A 142 14.87 4.91 20.75
CA GLN A 142 14.03 4.67 21.91
C GLN A 142 14.44 5.58 23.07
N GLY A 143 13.51 6.42 23.55
CA GLY A 143 13.73 7.32 24.67
C GLY A 143 14.57 8.56 24.36
N ALA A 144 14.80 8.86 23.08
CA ALA A 144 15.28 10.17 22.69
C ALA A 144 14.22 11.23 23.02
N CYS A 145 14.64 12.42 23.40
CA CYS A 145 13.76 13.47 23.93
C CYS A 145 14.27 14.87 23.54
N ASP A 146 13.36 15.84 23.50
CA ASP A 146 13.69 17.26 23.28
C ASP A 146 14.15 17.89 24.61
N PRO A 147 15.46 18.21 24.78
CA PRO A 147 15.96 18.77 26.03
C PRO A 147 15.39 20.16 26.35
N THR A 148 14.75 20.83 25.38
CA THR A 148 14.10 22.13 25.58
C THR A 148 12.67 22.03 26.09
N LYS A 149 12.04 20.86 25.99
CA LYS A 149 10.63 20.65 26.31
C LYS A 149 10.39 19.65 27.45
N GLU A 150 11.33 18.74 27.69
CA GLU A 150 11.15 17.63 28.62
C GLU A 150 12.13 17.71 29.80
N GLU A 151 11.58 17.74 31.02
CA GLU A 151 12.35 17.67 32.25
C GLU A 151 12.94 16.26 32.42
N GLY A 152 14.25 16.16 32.68
CA GLY A 152 14.95 14.89 32.81
C GLY A 152 15.53 14.33 31.51
N CYS A 153 15.43 15.06 30.40
CA CYS A 153 16.13 14.72 29.17
C CYS A 153 17.65 14.99 29.31
N THR A 154 18.46 13.95 29.23
CA THR A 154 19.93 14.03 29.38
C THR A 154 20.65 13.86 28.05
N ASP A 155 21.95 14.18 28.01
CA ASP A 155 22.79 13.92 26.82
C ASP A 155 22.83 12.42 26.49
N GLU A 156 22.75 11.55 27.50
CA GLU A 156 22.69 10.09 27.33
C GLU A 156 21.42 9.64 26.58
N ASN A 157 20.27 10.30 26.78
CA ASN A 157 19.04 10.00 26.03
C ASN A 157 19.21 10.21 24.52
N ASN A 158 20.01 11.21 24.15
CA ASN A 158 20.24 11.60 22.77
C ASN A 158 21.59 11.11 22.22
N ASN A 159 22.29 10.23 22.95
CA ASN A 159 23.60 9.72 22.54
C ASN A 159 23.47 8.66 21.42
N ILE A 160 23.78 9.08 20.19
CA ILE A 160 23.76 8.23 19.00
C ILE A 160 24.77 7.08 19.08
N ASP A 161 25.92 7.28 19.72
CA ASP A 161 26.95 6.25 19.81
C ASP A 161 26.51 5.06 20.67
N THR A 162 25.63 5.30 21.64
CA THR A 162 25.06 4.26 22.50
C THR A 162 23.63 3.89 22.14
N GLY A 163 22.94 4.63 21.28
CA GLY A 163 21.52 4.38 20.96
C GLY A 163 20.53 4.90 22.01
N GLY A 164 20.94 5.89 22.81
CA GLY A 164 20.14 6.45 23.89
C GLY A 164 20.37 5.79 25.25
N ALA A 165 19.60 6.23 26.25
CA ALA A 165 19.74 5.83 27.65
C ALA A 165 18.86 4.64 28.04
N ILE A 166 17.71 4.44 27.36
CA ILE A 166 16.73 3.41 27.75
C ILE A 166 17.26 2.01 27.44
N THR A 167 17.70 1.80 26.20
CA THR A 167 18.17 0.50 25.74
C THR A 167 19.42 0.66 24.88
N PRO A 168 20.59 0.93 25.49
CA PRO A 168 21.79 1.20 24.73
C PRO A 168 22.27 -0.02 23.94
N THR A 169 22.69 0.19 22.68
CA THR A 169 23.19 -0.85 21.80
C THR A 169 24.46 -0.40 21.06
N PRO A 170 25.44 -1.31 20.86
CA PRO A 170 26.65 -1.00 20.11
C PRO A 170 26.40 -0.86 18.59
N THR A 171 25.24 -1.31 18.10
CA THR A 171 24.89 -1.29 16.68
C THR A 171 24.35 0.06 16.22
N ASN A 172 23.78 0.87 17.12
CA ASN A 172 23.05 2.07 16.74
C ASN A 172 23.89 3.06 15.93
N LYS A 173 25.14 3.32 16.35
CA LYS A 173 26.07 4.20 15.64
C LYS A 173 26.20 3.84 14.15
N GLN A 174 26.36 2.54 13.87
CA GLN A 174 26.51 2.05 12.50
C GLN A 174 25.20 2.12 11.72
N ILE A 175 24.08 1.84 12.38
CA ILE A 175 22.75 2.00 11.78
C ILE A 175 22.53 3.45 11.37
N VAL A 176 22.75 4.43 12.26
CA VAL A 176 22.56 5.86 11.94
C VAL A 176 23.42 6.28 10.76
N ARG A 177 24.71 5.91 10.78
CA ARG A 177 25.66 6.24 9.70
C ARG A 177 25.18 5.69 8.36
N LYS A 178 24.80 4.42 8.30
CA LYS A 178 24.36 3.74 7.07
C LYS A 178 22.96 4.19 6.63
N ALA A 179 22.06 4.46 7.58
CA ALA A 179 20.70 4.94 7.34
C ALA A 179 20.68 6.33 6.69
N ALA A 180 21.69 7.17 6.93
CA ALA A 180 21.81 8.48 6.27
C ALA A 180 21.81 8.37 4.74
N ASP A 181 22.41 7.31 4.19
CA ASP A 181 22.45 7.06 2.75
C ASP A 181 21.08 6.66 2.16
N LEU A 182 20.14 6.21 2.99
CA LEU A 182 18.78 5.86 2.56
C LEU A 182 17.90 7.09 2.34
N ASN A 183 18.28 8.25 2.88
CA ASN A 183 17.51 9.49 2.73
C ASN A 183 17.19 9.80 1.25
N PHE A 184 18.13 9.53 0.34
CA PHE A 184 17.95 9.75 -1.09
C PHE A 184 16.78 8.95 -1.68
N ILE A 185 16.70 7.65 -1.36
CA ILE A 185 15.62 6.80 -1.90
C ILE A 185 14.28 7.11 -1.20
N LEU A 186 14.28 7.37 0.11
CA LEU A 186 13.06 7.71 0.84
C LEU A 186 12.45 9.02 0.34
N LYS A 187 13.28 10.05 0.15
CA LYS A 187 12.85 11.33 -0.41
C LYS A 187 12.31 11.18 -1.83
N SER A 188 13.03 10.49 -2.71
CA SER A 188 12.59 10.27 -4.09
C SER A 188 11.26 9.50 -4.15
N THR A 189 11.08 8.51 -3.27
CA THR A 189 9.83 7.74 -3.12
C THR A 189 8.67 8.66 -2.74
N TYR A 190 8.87 9.51 -1.72
CA TYR A 190 7.85 10.47 -1.28
C TYR A 190 7.53 11.52 -2.35
N GLU A 191 8.52 12.01 -3.09
CA GLU A 191 8.31 13.05 -4.12
C GLU A 191 7.65 12.49 -5.39
N GLN A 192 7.98 11.24 -5.75
CA GLN A 192 7.42 10.59 -6.94
C GLN A 192 5.94 10.22 -6.77
N PHE A 193 5.54 9.79 -5.57
CA PHE A 193 4.18 9.30 -5.32
C PHE A 193 3.42 10.27 -4.43
N GLN A 194 2.49 10.98 -5.04
CA GLN A 194 1.67 12.02 -4.40
C GLN A 194 0.86 11.49 -3.22
N ASP A 195 0.44 10.22 -3.26
CA ASP A 195 -0.37 9.58 -2.21
C ASP A 195 0.45 9.07 -1.03
N VAL A 196 1.78 9.07 -1.13
CA VAL A 196 2.65 8.64 -0.04
C VAL A 196 2.73 9.75 1.02
N ARG A 197 2.22 9.44 2.21
CA ARG A 197 2.29 10.31 3.39
C ARG A 197 3.67 10.28 4.04
N ASP A 198 4.18 9.08 4.26
CA ASP A 198 5.49 8.87 4.87
C ASP A 198 6.06 7.50 4.51
N VAL A 199 7.39 7.44 4.53
CA VAL A 199 8.20 6.26 4.20
C VAL A 199 9.19 6.06 5.33
N GLY A 200 9.22 4.86 5.91
CA GLY A 200 10.08 4.55 7.05
C GLY A 200 10.83 3.24 6.92
N VAL A 201 12.02 3.21 7.50
CA VAL A 201 12.81 2.01 7.75
C VAL A 201 12.97 1.85 9.26
N TYR A 202 12.41 0.77 9.78
CA TYR A 202 12.28 0.52 11.21
C TYR A 202 13.21 -0.63 11.60
N PHE A 203 14.37 -0.29 12.13
CA PHE A 203 15.45 -1.24 12.39
C PHE A 203 15.20 -2.02 13.68
N ALA A 204 15.61 -3.28 13.68
CA ALA A 204 15.64 -4.12 14.88
C ALA A 204 16.61 -3.57 15.93
N ASN A 205 17.76 -3.01 15.48
CA ASN A 205 18.77 -2.38 16.32
C ASN A 205 19.10 -3.18 17.59
N ALA A 206 19.48 -4.45 17.39
CA ALA A 206 19.75 -5.40 18.46
C ALA A 206 18.65 -5.43 19.54
N GLY A 207 17.37 -5.41 19.17
CA GLY A 207 16.25 -5.48 20.11
C GLY A 207 15.76 -4.14 20.66
N ALA A 208 16.55 -3.06 20.54
CA ALA A 208 16.15 -1.74 21.05
C ALA A 208 15.14 -1.01 20.13
N GLY A 209 15.11 -1.38 18.85
CA GLY A 209 14.36 -0.62 17.85
C GLY A 209 15.05 0.71 17.49
N SER A 210 14.79 1.19 16.28
CA SER A 210 15.04 2.58 15.86
C SER A 210 14.33 2.83 14.53
N ILE A 211 14.18 4.10 14.14
CA ILE A 211 13.42 4.45 12.93
C ILE A 211 14.20 5.49 12.13
N LEU A 212 14.24 5.31 10.83
CA LEU A 212 14.48 6.38 9.86
C LEU A 212 13.15 6.68 9.17
N GLN A 213 12.66 7.92 9.21
CA GLN A 213 11.38 8.28 8.60
C GLN A 213 11.49 9.56 7.75
N PHE A 214 10.83 9.57 6.59
CA PHE A 214 10.71 10.73 5.71
C PHE A 214 9.22 11.00 5.38
N PRO A 215 8.77 12.27 5.32
CA PRO A 215 9.51 13.49 5.65
C PRO A 215 9.75 13.61 7.15
N HIS A 216 10.65 14.50 7.55
CA HIS A 216 10.83 14.81 8.97
C HIS A 216 9.68 15.70 9.43
N HIS A 217 8.72 15.14 10.15
CA HIS A 217 7.66 15.91 10.77
C HIS A 217 7.56 15.62 12.28
N GLN A 218 6.98 16.54 13.03
CA GLN A 218 6.74 16.30 14.44
C GLN A 218 5.70 15.19 14.62
N SER A 219 6.11 14.06 15.21
CA SER A 219 5.17 13.07 15.73
C SER A 219 4.58 13.59 17.03
N ARG A 220 3.28 13.38 17.28
CA ARG A 220 2.66 13.77 18.55
C ARG A 220 3.13 12.79 19.64
N PRO A 221 3.94 13.23 20.62
CA PRO A 221 4.54 12.32 21.61
C PRO A 221 3.54 11.78 22.64
N ASN A 222 2.30 12.29 22.66
CA ASN A 222 1.32 11.96 23.70
C ASN A 222 0.52 10.69 23.45
N GLY A 223 0.77 9.97 22.35
CA GLY A 223 0.10 8.70 22.09
C GLY A 223 0.79 7.53 22.77
N SER A 224 0.07 6.41 22.80
CA SER A 224 0.58 5.13 23.27
C SER A 224 0.22 4.00 22.30
N TYR A 225 0.90 2.87 22.44
CA TYR A 225 0.53 1.62 21.80
C TYR A 225 0.63 0.46 22.80
N THR A 226 -0.09 -0.62 22.52
CA THR A 226 0.02 -1.85 23.31
C THR A 226 1.05 -2.77 22.67
N SER A 227 2.14 -3.06 23.39
CA SER A 227 3.18 -3.98 22.93
C SER A 227 2.61 -5.39 22.67
N ILE A 228 2.97 -6.00 21.55
CA ILE A 228 2.69 -7.43 21.30
C ILE A 228 3.74 -8.37 21.90
N GLY A 229 4.79 -7.82 22.52
CA GLY A 229 5.97 -8.56 22.95
C GLY A 229 6.90 -8.94 21.80
N CYS A 230 8.08 -9.46 22.15
CA CYS A 230 9.12 -9.87 21.21
C CYS A 230 9.42 -11.37 21.24
N GLU A 231 8.62 -12.16 21.97
CA GLU A 231 8.80 -13.60 22.08
C GLU A 231 8.70 -14.30 20.71
N TRP A 232 8.03 -13.67 19.75
CA TRP A 232 7.95 -14.14 18.37
C TRP A 232 9.32 -14.24 17.69
N MET A 233 10.32 -13.47 18.11
CA MET A 233 11.68 -13.57 17.55
C MET A 233 12.41 -14.85 17.95
N SER A 234 11.85 -15.64 18.87
CA SER A 234 12.34 -17.00 19.18
C SER A 234 11.96 -18.04 18.11
N GLN A 235 11.08 -17.68 17.17
CA GLN A 235 10.70 -18.58 16.07
C GLN A 235 11.90 -18.83 15.12
N PRO A 236 11.92 -19.97 14.41
CA PRO A 236 13.00 -20.29 13.48
C PRO A 236 13.16 -19.23 12.38
N ASN A 237 14.38 -18.73 12.21
CA ASN A 237 14.69 -17.71 11.21
C ASN A 237 14.26 -18.17 9.80
N PRO A 238 13.55 -17.33 9.02
CA PRO A 238 13.07 -17.68 7.68
C PRO A 238 14.14 -18.18 6.71
N PHE A 239 15.36 -17.67 6.83
CA PHE A 239 16.51 -17.98 5.96
C PHE A 239 17.47 -19.00 6.58
N ASP A 240 17.46 -19.17 7.91
CA ASP A 240 18.22 -20.20 8.63
C ASP A 240 17.40 -20.83 9.75
N LYS A 241 16.69 -21.92 9.42
CA LYS A 241 15.78 -22.60 10.36
C LYS A 241 16.48 -23.24 11.57
N SER A 242 17.82 -23.27 11.60
CA SER A 242 18.58 -23.84 12.72
C SER A 242 18.70 -22.91 13.93
N ARG A 243 18.40 -21.61 13.75
CA ARG A 243 18.55 -20.57 14.77
C ARG A 243 17.29 -19.70 14.88
N PRO A 244 17.07 -19.03 16.03
CA PRO A 244 15.99 -18.04 16.15
C PRO A 244 16.26 -16.79 15.30
N ILE A 245 15.22 -15.97 15.10
CA ILE A 245 15.32 -14.66 14.43
C ILE A 245 16.21 -13.70 15.21
N ALA A 246 16.11 -13.70 16.53
CA ALA A 246 16.94 -12.89 17.41
C ALA A 246 17.44 -13.68 18.62
N SER A 247 18.51 -13.20 19.23
CA SER A 247 19.06 -13.75 20.47
C SER A 247 18.16 -13.45 21.68
N ASN A 248 18.36 -14.22 22.75
CA ASN A 248 17.65 -13.98 24.02
C ASN A 248 17.97 -12.60 24.64
N GLU A 249 19.13 -12.02 24.34
CA GLU A 249 19.48 -10.68 24.82
C GLU A 249 18.66 -9.61 24.10
N GLU A 250 18.53 -9.73 22.78
CA GLU A 250 17.71 -8.82 21.97
C GLU A 250 16.23 -8.93 22.32
N ILE A 251 15.71 -10.14 22.57
CA ILE A 251 14.31 -10.34 23.00
C ILE A 251 14.04 -9.66 24.35
N LYS A 252 14.99 -9.73 25.30
CA LYS A 252 14.85 -9.14 26.65
C LYS A 252 14.84 -7.61 26.65
N ARG A 253 15.27 -6.97 25.56
CA ARG A 253 15.26 -5.52 25.39
C ARG A 253 13.88 -4.97 25.05
N CYS A 254 12.96 -5.83 24.61
CA CYS A 254 11.58 -5.44 24.38
C CYS A 254 10.73 -5.50 25.65
N ARG A 255 9.61 -4.78 25.62
CA ARG A 255 8.59 -4.84 26.65
C ARG A 255 7.70 -6.08 26.51
N PRO A 256 7.17 -6.61 27.63
CA PRO A 256 6.21 -7.71 27.60
C PRO A 256 4.94 -7.39 26.82
N LYS A 257 4.31 -8.43 26.28
CA LYS A 257 2.99 -8.34 25.64
C LYS A 257 1.93 -7.74 26.57
N GLY A 258 1.12 -6.84 26.05
CA GLY A 258 -0.01 -6.21 26.73
C GLY A 258 0.36 -4.96 27.54
N VAL A 259 1.63 -4.57 27.57
CA VAL A 259 2.07 -3.33 28.21
C VAL A 259 1.74 -2.15 27.30
N GLU A 260 1.13 -1.11 27.86
CA GLU A 260 0.95 0.17 27.19
C GLU A 260 2.27 0.97 27.24
N VAL A 261 2.68 1.48 26.08
CA VAL A 261 3.98 2.08 25.85
C VAL A 261 3.81 3.46 25.22
N ASN A 262 4.48 4.47 25.76
CA ASN A 262 4.52 5.79 25.15
C ASN A 262 5.29 5.76 23.81
N TYR A 263 4.83 6.51 22.80
CA TYR A 263 5.55 6.62 21.52
C TYR A 263 6.98 7.17 21.63
N THR A 264 7.34 7.93 22.68
CA THR A 264 8.75 8.31 22.93
C THR A 264 9.66 7.10 23.09
N ASP A 265 9.11 5.99 23.59
CA ASP A 265 9.85 4.76 23.80
C ASP A 265 9.48 3.66 22.79
N TYR A 266 8.96 4.08 21.63
CA TYR A 266 8.52 3.18 20.58
C TYR A 266 9.60 2.20 20.15
N ASN A 267 9.22 0.92 20.11
CA ASN A 267 10.04 -0.16 19.58
C ASN A 267 9.25 -0.91 18.50
N VAL A 268 9.76 -0.89 17.26
CA VAL A 268 9.10 -1.55 16.12
C VAL A 268 8.91 -3.06 16.32
N LEU A 269 9.80 -3.71 17.07
CA LEU A 269 9.74 -5.15 17.28
C LEU A 269 8.54 -5.57 18.13
N GLU A 270 7.94 -4.61 18.83
CA GLU A 270 6.73 -4.77 19.64
C GLU A 270 5.45 -4.55 18.83
N GLN A 271 5.54 -4.41 17.50
CA GLN A 271 4.42 -4.18 16.60
C GLN A 271 4.01 -5.43 15.80
N ASP A 272 2.71 -5.68 15.72
CA ASP A 272 2.15 -6.85 15.02
C ASP A 272 2.51 -6.88 13.52
N TRP A 273 2.51 -5.70 12.89
CA TRP A 273 2.81 -5.59 11.46
C TRP A 273 4.26 -5.97 11.15
N CYS A 274 5.22 -5.56 11.99
CA CYS A 274 6.63 -5.90 11.76
C CYS A 274 6.90 -7.38 12.06
N ARG A 275 6.23 -7.97 13.07
CA ARG A 275 6.25 -9.43 13.29
C ARG A 275 5.80 -10.17 12.04
N LYS A 276 4.64 -9.82 11.47
CA LYS A 276 4.10 -10.48 10.27
C LYS A 276 5.08 -10.44 9.10
N MET A 277 5.61 -9.24 8.81
CA MET A 277 6.64 -9.08 7.77
C MET A 277 7.89 -9.92 8.05
N ALA A 278 8.39 -9.91 9.29
CA ALA A 278 9.61 -10.61 9.65
C ALA A 278 9.47 -12.13 9.57
N LEU A 279 8.30 -12.69 9.86
CA LEU A 279 8.02 -14.12 9.73
C LEU A 279 7.81 -14.56 8.27
N GLU A 280 7.37 -13.64 7.40
CA GLU A 280 7.07 -13.88 5.99
C GLU A 280 7.82 -12.90 5.06
N PRO A 281 9.17 -12.90 5.07
CA PRO A 281 9.97 -11.84 4.43
C PRO A 281 9.90 -11.85 2.90
N PHE A 282 9.47 -12.97 2.31
CA PHE A 282 9.36 -13.11 0.86
C PHE A 282 8.18 -12.35 0.28
N GLN A 283 7.20 -11.97 1.09
CA GLN A 283 5.98 -11.28 0.65
C GLN A 283 6.02 -9.79 0.99
N THR A 284 5.29 -8.99 0.22
CA THR A 284 4.93 -7.62 0.63
C THR A 284 3.61 -7.71 1.38
N HIS A 285 3.55 -7.07 2.54
CA HIS A 285 2.40 -7.10 3.43
C HIS A 285 1.62 -5.79 3.35
N PHE A 286 0.29 -5.88 3.45
CA PHE A 286 -0.62 -4.74 3.41
C PHE A 286 -1.48 -4.69 4.67
N PHE A 287 -1.49 -3.54 5.33
CA PHE A 287 -2.19 -3.28 6.58
C PHE A 287 -3.18 -2.13 6.39
N GLY A 288 -4.25 -2.17 7.17
CA GLY A 288 -5.35 -1.21 7.06
C GLY A 288 -6.51 -1.71 6.20
N PRO A 289 -7.42 -0.79 5.83
CA PRO A 289 -7.33 0.66 6.05
C PRO A 289 -7.35 1.02 7.54
N HIS A 290 -6.63 2.07 7.93
CA HIS A 290 -6.66 2.59 9.30
C HIS A 290 -6.49 4.09 9.34
N ASN A 291 -7.08 4.70 10.36
CA ASN A 291 -6.95 6.12 10.64
C ASN A 291 -5.58 6.41 11.27
N SER A 292 -5.03 7.60 11.03
CA SER A 292 -3.76 8.05 11.58
C SER A 292 -3.67 8.07 13.10
N GLY A 293 -4.80 8.22 13.79
CA GLY A 293 -4.82 8.50 15.21
C GLY A 293 -4.23 9.88 15.58
N LEU A 294 -3.79 10.69 14.59
CA LEU A 294 -3.32 12.06 14.80
C LEU A 294 -4.48 13.07 14.82
N GLY A 295 -5.72 12.62 14.65
CA GLY A 295 -6.91 13.47 14.66
C GLY A 295 -7.01 14.39 13.44
N ASP A 296 -6.26 14.09 12.37
CA ASP A 296 -6.35 14.73 11.06
C ASP A 296 -7.47 14.13 10.19
N GLY A 297 -8.09 13.02 10.63
CA GLY A 297 -9.10 12.30 9.87
C GLY A 297 -8.52 11.52 8.68
N LEU A 298 -7.19 11.48 8.53
CA LEU A 298 -6.54 10.85 7.38
C LEU A 298 -6.52 9.33 7.55
N TRP A 299 -6.98 8.64 6.52
CA TRP A 299 -6.88 7.20 6.40
C TRP A 299 -5.81 6.79 5.42
N TYR A 300 -5.19 5.66 5.71
CA TYR A 300 -4.21 5.07 4.82
C TYR A 300 -4.26 3.55 4.86
N ILE A 301 -3.73 2.97 3.79
CA ILE A 301 -3.17 1.63 3.81
C ILE A 301 -1.67 1.75 4.02
N SER A 302 -1.11 0.83 4.79
CA SER A 302 0.34 0.71 4.92
C SER A 302 0.79 -0.51 4.15
N MET A 303 1.87 -0.39 3.39
CA MET A 303 2.53 -1.53 2.78
C MET A 303 3.97 -1.64 3.25
N GLY A 304 4.49 -2.86 3.31
CA GLY A 304 5.84 -3.04 3.82
C GLY A 304 6.42 -4.42 3.62
N LYS A 305 7.71 -4.53 3.90
CA LYS A 305 8.50 -5.75 3.72
C LYS A 305 9.59 -5.82 4.77
N ALA A 306 9.89 -7.02 5.25
CA ALA A 306 11.04 -7.24 6.11
C ALA A 306 12.33 -7.29 5.30
N VAL A 307 13.41 -6.85 5.93
CA VAL A 307 14.77 -6.86 5.38
C VAL A 307 15.62 -7.78 6.25
N TYR A 308 16.22 -8.78 5.61
CA TYR A 308 17.20 -9.66 6.20
C TYR A 308 18.53 -9.45 5.48
N ASP A 309 19.63 -9.56 6.23
CA ASP A 309 20.97 -9.43 5.68
C ASP A 309 21.30 -10.60 4.76
N ARG A 310 21.91 -10.32 3.61
CA ARG A 310 22.22 -11.36 2.61
C ARG A 310 23.42 -12.24 2.96
N LEU A 311 24.29 -11.80 3.86
CA LEU A 311 25.51 -12.54 4.22
C LEU A 311 25.31 -13.34 5.51
N THR A 312 24.63 -12.74 6.49
CA THR A 312 24.43 -13.30 7.82
C THR A 312 23.04 -13.89 8.02
N ASN A 313 22.07 -13.58 7.16
CA ASN A 313 20.65 -13.87 7.34
C ASN A 313 20.05 -13.24 8.60
N GLU A 314 20.69 -12.23 9.19
CA GLU A 314 20.15 -11.53 10.37
C GLU A 314 19.03 -10.58 10.00
N PHE A 315 18.04 -10.44 10.89
CA PHE A 315 16.94 -9.52 10.69
C PHE A 315 17.41 -8.07 10.89
N ILE A 316 17.28 -7.23 9.87
CA ILE A 316 17.76 -5.84 9.88
C ILE A 316 16.63 -4.90 10.28
N ALA A 317 15.53 -4.92 9.53
CA ALA A 317 14.48 -3.91 9.63
C ALA A 317 13.16 -4.36 9.01
N CYS A 318 12.08 -3.64 9.32
CA CYS A 318 10.87 -3.60 8.52
C CYS A 318 10.77 -2.27 7.78
N ILE A 319 10.36 -2.28 6.52
CA ILE A 319 10.02 -1.07 5.76
C ILE A 319 8.52 -0.86 5.84
N LEU A 320 8.09 0.37 6.03
CA LEU A 320 6.67 0.74 5.99
C LEU A 320 6.49 1.99 5.11
N ILE A 321 5.46 1.96 4.26
CA ILE A 321 5.06 3.07 3.39
C ILE A 321 3.57 3.30 3.64
N ASN A 322 3.21 4.49 4.09
CA ASN A 322 1.81 4.88 4.32
C ASN A 322 1.27 5.60 3.10
N ILE A 323 0.17 5.09 2.53
CA ILE A 323 -0.48 5.62 1.33
C ILE A 323 -1.86 6.13 1.72
N SER A 324 -2.10 7.43 1.52
CA SER A 324 -3.41 8.05 1.70
C SER A 324 -4.47 7.38 0.82
N LEU A 325 -5.67 7.21 1.36
CA LEU A 325 -6.82 6.71 0.59
C LEU A 325 -7.49 7.78 -0.26
N GLU A 326 -7.16 9.06 -0.10
CA GLU A 326 -7.87 10.17 -0.79
C GLU A 326 -7.92 10.00 -2.31
N SER A 327 -6.79 9.66 -2.97
CA SER A 327 -6.77 9.47 -4.42
C SER A 327 -7.40 8.16 -4.88
N ILE A 328 -7.40 7.14 -4.03
CA ILE A 328 -8.09 5.87 -4.32
C ILE A 328 -9.60 6.11 -4.24
N ASP A 329 -10.08 6.78 -3.19
CA ASP A 329 -11.47 7.18 -3.01
C ASP A 329 -11.95 8.06 -4.17
N ALA A 330 -11.13 9.03 -4.59
CA ALA A 330 -11.43 9.87 -5.75
C ALA A 330 -11.47 9.06 -7.05
N ALA A 331 -10.50 8.16 -7.28
CA ALA A 331 -10.46 7.33 -8.47
C ALA A 331 -11.69 6.41 -8.56
N VAL A 332 -12.11 5.83 -7.44
CA VAL A 332 -13.28 4.96 -7.32
C VAL A 332 -14.59 5.73 -7.48
N SER A 333 -14.71 6.92 -6.85
CA SER A 333 -15.91 7.74 -6.89
C SER A 333 -16.16 8.41 -8.25
N ASN A 334 -15.10 8.63 -9.04
CA ASN A 334 -15.19 9.27 -10.35
C ASN A 334 -15.39 8.27 -11.51
N VAL A 335 -15.56 6.97 -11.22
CA VAL A 335 -15.83 5.98 -12.27
C VAL A 335 -17.28 6.09 -12.73
N GLU A 336 -17.48 6.69 -13.90
CA GLU A 336 -18.76 6.70 -14.61
C GLU A 336 -18.64 5.82 -15.87
N ILE A 337 -19.26 4.64 -15.87
CA ILE A 337 -19.27 3.73 -17.04
C ILE A 337 -20.49 4.01 -17.91
N LEU A 338 -21.62 4.31 -17.29
CA LEU A 338 -22.88 4.63 -17.95
C LEU A 338 -23.30 6.04 -17.53
N ASN A 339 -23.74 6.85 -18.51
CA ASN A 339 -24.30 8.18 -18.28
C ASN A 339 -25.71 8.07 -17.67
N SER A 340 -25.90 7.34 -16.56
CA SER A 340 -27.20 7.35 -15.88
C SER A 340 -27.32 8.65 -15.07
N ALA A 341 -28.25 9.48 -15.53
CA ALA A 341 -28.20 10.92 -15.33
C ALA A 341 -28.59 11.40 -13.91
N GLU A 342 -28.83 10.55 -12.92
CA GLU A 342 -29.30 11.07 -11.62
C GLU A 342 -29.09 10.20 -10.37
N ASP A 343 -28.86 8.87 -10.42
CA ASP A 343 -28.82 8.04 -9.18
C ASP A 343 -27.97 6.74 -9.25
N GLY A 344 -26.64 6.86 -9.38
CA GLY A 344 -25.73 5.85 -8.79
C GLY A 344 -25.79 4.40 -9.33
N GLY A 345 -26.00 4.23 -10.64
CA GLY A 345 -26.10 2.90 -11.26
C GLY A 345 -24.81 2.09 -11.31
N THR A 346 -23.64 2.75 -11.32
CA THR A 346 -22.33 2.10 -11.34
C THR A 346 -21.64 2.27 -9.99
N ARG A 347 -21.19 1.17 -9.40
CA ARG A 347 -20.49 1.14 -8.11
C ARG A 347 -19.18 0.41 -8.25
N VAL A 348 -18.11 1.03 -7.77
CA VAL A 348 -16.79 0.43 -7.72
C VAL A 348 -16.40 0.29 -6.26
N THR A 349 -16.01 -0.92 -5.85
CA THR A 349 -15.55 -1.19 -4.49
C THR A 349 -14.19 -1.83 -4.56
N VAL A 350 -13.22 -1.26 -3.84
CA VAL A 350 -11.91 -1.88 -3.63
C VAL A 350 -11.95 -2.57 -2.28
N VAL A 351 -11.75 -3.88 -2.30
CA VAL A 351 -11.72 -4.70 -1.07
C VAL A 351 -10.35 -5.35 -0.92
N LYS A 352 -9.91 -5.52 0.32
CA LYS A 352 -8.71 -6.28 0.64
C LYS A 352 -8.94 -7.77 0.40
N TRP A 353 -7.91 -8.44 -0.09
CA TRP A 353 -7.90 -9.89 -0.31
C TRP A 353 -7.71 -10.65 1.01
N ASP A 354 -8.56 -10.40 2.00
CA ASP A 354 -8.57 -11.09 3.30
C ASP A 354 -9.82 -11.97 3.46
N GLU A 355 -10.00 -12.55 4.64
CA GLU A 355 -11.14 -13.44 4.94
C GLU A 355 -12.46 -12.69 5.03
N GLU A 356 -12.43 -11.40 5.38
CA GLU A 356 -13.63 -10.62 5.68
C GLU A 356 -14.05 -9.71 4.52
N GLY A 357 -13.19 -9.51 3.52
CA GLY A 357 -13.41 -8.52 2.46
C GLY A 357 -13.39 -7.11 3.04
N THR A 358 -12.32 -6.74 3.74
CA THR A 358 -12.21 -5.38 4.31
C THR A 358 -12.28 -4.33 3.20
N VAL A 359 -13.22 -3.39 3.28
CA VAL A 359 -13.41 -2.35 2.26
C VAL A 359 -12.32 -1.29 2.42
N VAL A 360 -11.64 -0.98 1.32
CA VAL A 360 -10.57 0.02 1.23
C VAL A 360 -11.06 1.32 0.60
N ALA A 361 -12.01 1.25 -0.32
CA ALA A 361 -12.65 2.41 -0.95
C ALA A 361 -13.98 1.99 -1.59
N SER A 362 -15.04 2.78 -1.41
CA SER A 362 -16.30 2.65 -2.18
C SER A 362 -17.10 3.97 -2.12
N PRO A 363 -18.03 4.25 -3.05
CA PRO A 363 -18.92 5.39 -2.94
C PRO A 363 -19.71 5.43 -1.61
N GLU A 364 -19.99 4.27 -1.03
CA GLU A 364 -20.71 4.06 0.22
C GLU A 364 -19.82 4.06 1.48
N TRP A 365 -18.50 3.96 1.31
CA TRP A 365 -17.50 4.08 2.38
C TRP A 365 -16.39 5.01 1.94
N ASN A 366 -16.35 6.21 2.52
CA ASN A 366 -15.35 7.23 2.18
C ASN A 366 -14.50 7.53 3.41
N SER A 367 -13.18 7.50 3.24
CA SER A 367 -12.22 7.76 4.32
C SER A 367 -12.45 9.11 5.02
N SER A 368 -12.96 10.11 4.32
CA SER A 368 -13.21 11.45 4.88
C SER A 368 -14.31 11.48 5.94
N ASN A 369 -15.24 10.52 5.93
CA ASN A 369 -16.44 10.52 6.78
C ASN A 369 -16.45 9.41 7.82
N GLU A 370 -15.52 8.46 7.74
CA GLU A 370 -15.56 7.23 8.51
C GLU A 370 -14.57 7.26 9.69
N THR A 371 -14.96 6.59 10.77
CA THR A 371 -14.17 6.49 12.00
C THR A 371 -13.61 5.10 12.23
N GLU A 372 -14.17 4.08 11.56
CA GLU A 372 -13.77 2.68 11.70
C GLU A 372 -13.73 1.98 10.33
N PRO A 373 -12.83 0.99 10.14
CA PRO A 373 -12.85 0.15 8.95
C PRO A 373 -14.18 -0.59 8.83
N THR A 374 -14.59 -0.89 7.59
CA THR A 374 -15.78 -1.71 7.32
C THR A 374 -15.42 -2.92 6.46
N THR A 375 -16.35 -3.88 6.37
CA THR A 375 -16.23 -5.07 5.54
C THR A 375 -17.44 -5.18 4.60
N ILE A 376 -17.38 -6.08 3.62
CA ILE A 376 -18.49 -6.36 2.69
C ILE A 376 -19.76 -6.88 3.38
N ASN A 377 -19.67 -7.34 4.62
CA ASN A 377 -20.83 -7.76 5.44
C ASN A 377 -21.63 -6.58 5.99
N ASN A 378 -21.18 -5.35 5.80
CA ASN A 378 -21.90 -4.18 6.29
C ASN A 378 -23.06 -3.87 5.35
N SER A 379 -24.28 -3.75 5.89
CA SER A 379 -25.50 -3.50 5.13
C SER A 379 -25.50 -2.20 4.31
N ARG A 380 -24.59 -1.26 4.60
CA ARG A 380 -24.35 -0.08 3.75
C ARG A 380 -23.66 -0.42 2.43
N ILE A 381 -22.81 -1.46 2.45
CA ILE A 381 -22.02 -1.95 1.31
C ILE A 381 -22.76 -3.04 0.54
N GLU A 382 -23.64 -3.81 1.20
CA GLU A 382 -24.35 -4.97 0.65
C GLU A 382 -25.18 -4.71 -0.63
N ARG A 383 -25.31 -3.46 -1.10
CA ARG A 383 -25.94 -3.15 -2.39
C ARG A 383 -25.07 -3.64 -3.56
N GLY A 384 -25.15 -4.92 -3.88
CA GLY A 384 -24.49 -5.55 -5.03
C GLY A 384 -23.18 -6.25 -4.74
N LEU A 385 -22.87 -6.47 -3.46
CA LEU A 385 -21.69 -7.22 -3.05
C LEU A 385 -22.00 -7.99 -1.77
N SER A 386 -22.21 -9.30 -1.90
CA SER A 386 -22.32 -10.22 -0.77
C SER A 386 -21.00 -10.93 -0.46
N VAL A 387 -20.88 -11.54 0.71
CA VAL A 387 -19.74 -12.44 1.01
C VAL A 387 -19.67 -13.61 0.04
N GLN A 388 -20.80 -14.10 -0.44
CA GLN A 388 -20.83 -15.21 -1.40
C GLN A 388 -20.21 -14.78 -2.73
N ASP A 389 -20.46 -13.54 -3.14
CA ASP A 389 -19.90 -12.95 -4.36
C ASP A 389 -18.38 -12.80 -4.25
N PHE A 390 -17.91 -12.26 -3.13
CA PHE A 390 -16.48 -12.11 -2.86
C PHE A 390 -15.74 -13.46 -2.80
N GLU A 391 -16.30 -14.45 -2.09
CA GLU A 391 -15.72 -15.79 -2.02
C GLU A 391 -15.77 -16.50 -3.37
N HIS A 392 -16.80 -16.28 -4.18
CA HIS A 392 -16.86 -16.76 -5.56
C HIS A 392 -15.66 -16.23 -6.36
N PHE A 393 -15.43 -14.91 -6.37
CA PHE A 393 -14.29 -14.32 -7.09
C PHE A 393 -12.93 -14.78 -6.56
N LYS A 394 -12.77 -14.92 -5.24
CA LYS A 394 -11.54 -15.46 -4.63
C LYS A 394 -11.27 -16.90 -5.07
N SER A 395 -12.32 -17.70 -5.26
CA SER A 395 -12.20 -19.12 -5.64
C SER A 395 -11.85 -19.37 -7.11
N LEU A 396 -11.92 -18.35 -7.98
CA LEU A 396 -11.64 -18.51 -9.42
C LEU A 396 -10.21 -18.99 -9.70
N VAL A 397 -9.26 -18.56 -8.87
CA VAL A 397 -7.84 -18.73 -9.08
C VAL A 397 -7.15 -19.04 -7.75
N ASP A 398 -6.43 -20.17 -7.69
CA ASP A 398 -5.51 -20.45 -6.58
C ASP A 398 -4.14 -19.80 -6.85
N PHE A 399 -3.94 -18.60 -6.32
CA PHE A 399 -2.70 -17.85 -6.49
C PHE A 399 -1.49 -18.46 -5.78
N ARG A 400 -1.65 -19.57 -5.04
CA ARG A 400 -0.52 -20.31 -4.45
C ARG A 400 0.20 -21.19 -5.47
N GLU A 401 -0.42 -21.46 -6.62
CA GLU A 401 0.17 -22.23 -7.70
C GLU A 401 0.85 -21.32 -8.74
N MET A 402 1.76 -21.89 -9.54
CA MET A 402 2.34 -21.16 -10.66
C MET A 402 1.31 -21.06 -11.78
N LEU A 403 0.81 -19.84 -12.01
CA LEU A 403 -0.28 -19.58 -12.97
C LEU A 403 0.23 -18.85 -14.21
N ASP A 404 -0.33 -19.17 -15.37
CA ASP A 404 -0.20 -18.33 -16.56
C ASP A 404 -1.05 -17.06 -16.35
N PRO A 405 -0.47 -15.85 -16.37
CA PRO A 405 -1.23 -14.61 -16.22
C PRO A 405 -2.35 -14.44 -17.25
N LYS A 406 -2.22 -15.03 -18.45
CA LYS A 406 -3.29 -15.03 -19.46
C LYS A 406 -4.49 -15.86 -19.03
N ASP A 407 -4.25 -16.97 -18.32
CA ASP A 407 -5.32 -17.80 -17.77
C ASP A 407 -6.04 -17.09 -16.62
N VAL A 408 -5.29 -16.41 -15.75
CA VAL A 408 -5.87 -15.56 -14.69
C VAL A 408 -6.76 -14.48 -15.32
N ARG A 409 -6.24 -13.73 -16.30
CA ARG A 409 -6.98 -12.70 -17.04
C ARG A 409 -8.28 -13.25 -17.61
N ARG A 410 -8.21 -14.35 -18.37
CA ARG A 410 -9.37 -14.98 -18.99
C ARG A 410 -10.41 -15.45 -17.97
N LYS A 411 -9.98 -15.96 -16.81
CA LYS A 411 -10.89 -16.39 -15.75
C LYS A 411 -11.68 -15.22 -15.14
N PHE A 412 -11.02 -14.10 -14.88
CA PHE A 412 -11.70 -12.90 -14.34
C PHE A 412 -12.55 -12.20 -15.41
N GLU A 413 -12.07 -12.08 -16.65
CA GLU A 413 -12.86 -11.52 -17.77
C GLU A 413 -14.14 -12.35 -18.05
N GLY A 414 -14.08 -13.67 -17.82
CA GLY A 414 -15.25 -14.55 -17.92
C GLY A 414 -16.12 -14.61 -16.67
N ALA A 415 -15.65 -14.09 -15.53
CA ALA A 415 -16.36 -14.14 -14.25
C ALA A 415 -17.19 -12.88 -14.07
N SER A 416 -18.43 -12.96 -14.57
CA SER A 416 -19.45 -11.96 -14.33
C SER A 416 -20.80 -12.65 -14.24
N TYR A 417 -21.65 -12.20 -13.33
CA TYR A 417 -23.01 -12.73 -13.19
C TYR A 417 -23.96 -11.63 -12.77
N GLU A 418 -25.25 -11.93 -12.91
CA GLU A 418 -26.32 -11.07 -12.47
C GLU A 418 -26.88 -11.61 -11.15
N THR A 419 -27.01 -10.74 -10.15
CA THR A 419 -27.60 -11.05 -8.85
C THR A 419 -28.38 -9.84 -8.35
N ASP A 420 -29.59 -10.05 -7.83
CA ASP A 420 -30.44 -9.00 -7.24
C ASP A 420 -30.60 -7.72 -8.10
N GLY A 421 -30.70 -7.89 -9.42
CA GLY A 421 -30.83 -6.77 -10.37
C GLY A 421 -29.52 -5.99 -10.60
N LEU A 422 -28.38 -6.59 -10.27
CA LEU A 422 -27.05 -6.03 -10.44
C LEU A 422 -26.18 -6.98 -11.26
N PHE A 423 -25.49 -6.44 -12.25
CA PHE A 423 -24.38 -7.10 -12.93
C PHE A 423 -23.10 -6.89 -12.12
N VAL A 424 -22.48 -7.98 -11.65
CA VAL A 424 -21.28 -7.94 -10.82
C VAL A 424 -20.11 -8.58 -11.55
N SER A 425 -18.95 -7.91 -11.47
CA SER A 425 -17.68 -8.38 -12.03
C SER A 425 -16.53 -7.94 -11.13
N ALA A 426 -15.38 -8.62 -11.23
CA ALA A 426 -14.24 -8.29 -10.38
C ALA A 426 -12.89 -8.50 -11.08
N TYR A 427 -11.84 -7.90 -10.52
CA TYR A 427 -10.48 -8.09 -11.00
C TYR A 427 -9.45 -7.94 -9.86
N PRO A 428 -8.38 -8.76 -9.85
CA PRO A 428 -7.33 -8.67 -8.82
C PRO A 428 -6.47 -7.41 -8.96
N LEU A 429 -6.04 -6.85 -7.82
CA LEU A 429 -5.18 -5.68 -7.70
C LEU A 429 -3.99 -6.01 -6.76
N PRO A 430 -2.71 -5.85 -7.17
CA PRO A 430 -2.25 -5.36 -8.46
C PRO A 430 -2.65 -6.28 -9.62
N VAL A 431 -2.68 -5.74 -10.84
CA VAL A 431 -2.97 -6.50 -12.05
C VAL A 431 -1.93 -7.62 -12.25
N PRO A 432 -2.33 -8.84 -12.68
CA PRO A 432 -1.38 -9.92 -12.92
C PRO A 432 -0.29 -9.51 -13.92
N PRO A 433 1.01 -9.68 -13.58
CA PRO A 433 2.12 -9.28 -14.44
C PRO A 433 2.08 -10.05 -15.76
N GLU A 434 2.72 -9.53 -16.81
CA GLU A 434 2.73 -10.21 -18.11
C GLU A 434 3.46 -11.57 -18.10
N LYS A 435 4.38 -11.75 -17.14
CA LYS A 435 5.15 -12.98 -16.96
C LYS A 435 4.75 -13.64 -15.66
N SER A 436 4.59 -14.96 -15.68
CA SER A 436 4.31 -15.75 -14.48
C SER A 436 5.43 -15.58 -13.45
N THR A 437 5.06 -15.19 -12.23
CA THR A 437 5.96 -15.09 -11.08
C THR A 437 5.32 -15.76 -9.89
N LYS A 438 6.05 -16.63 -9.19
CA LYS A 438 5.58 -17.28 -7.96
C LYS A 438 5.33 -16.30 -6.80
N GLU A 439 5.82 -15.08 -6.94
CA GLU A 439 5.74 -14.02 -5.93
C GLU A 439 4.48 -13.16 -6.09
N TYR A 440 3.74 -13.31 -7.20
CA TYR A 440 2.52 -12.55 -7.41
C TYR A 440 1.39 -13.09 -6.53
N LEU A 441 0.90 -12.24 -5.64
CA LEU A 441 -0.31 -12.47 -4.85
C LEU A 441 -1.14 -11.19 -4.91
N PRO A 442 -2.44 -11.27 -5.28
CA PRO A 442 -3.31 -10.11 -5.21
C PRO A 442 -3.46 -9.66 -3.76
N GLN A 443 -3.52 -8.35 -3.57
CA GLN A 443 -3.61 -7.71 -2.25
C GLN A 443 -5.00 -7.13 -2.03
N PHE A 444 -5.62 -6.73 -3.14
CA PHE A 444 -6.94 -6.18 -3.20
C PHE A 444 -7.69 -6.80 -4.39
N MET A 445 -8.99 -6.56 -4.44
CA MET A 445 -9.87 -6.88 -5.54
C MET A 445 -10.70 -5.64 -5.85
N VAL A 446 -10.75 -5.27 -7.11
CA VAL A 446 -11.68 -4.26 -7.61
C VAL A 446 -12.95 -5.00 -7.99
N ILE A 447 -14.07 -4.58 -7.43
CA ILE A 447 -15.40 -5.13 -7.71
C ILE A 447 -16.22 -4.02 -8.34
N LEU A 448 -16.88 -4.33 -9.44
CA LEU A 448 -17.75 -3.44 -10.16
C LEU A 448 -19.16 -4.03 -10.15
N SER A 449 -20.11 -3.25 -9.67
CA SER A 449 -21.53 -3.59 -9.67
C SER A 449 -22.28 -2.54 -10.49
N ILE A 450 -23.09 -2.97 -11.44
CA ILE A 450 -23.89 -2.09 -12.30
C ILE A 450 -25.36 -2.53 -12.23
N GLU A 451 -26.28 -1.60 -12.00
CA GLU A 451 -27.72 -1.89 -12.02
C GLU A 451 -28.15 -2.39 -13.40
N THR A 452 -28.83 -3.55 -13.46
CA THR A 452 -29.29 -4.15 -14.72
C THR A 452 -30.22 -3.19 -15.45
N GLU A 453 -31.07 -2.45 -14.73
CA GLU A 453 -31.97 -1.45 -15.32
C GLU A 453 -31.20 -0.33 -16.06
N ASP A 454 -30.03 0.06 -15.57
CA ASP A 454 -29.21 1.09 -16.23
C ASP A 454 -28.49 0.55 -17.47
N LEU A 455 -28.14 -0.74 -17.46
CA LEU A 455 -27.71 -1.44 -18.67
C LEU A 455 -28.85 -1.49 -19.69
N GLU A 456 -30.07 -1.82 -19.26
CA GLU A 456 -31.29 -1.84 -20.07
C GLU A 456 -31.62 -0.48 -20.68
N LYS A 457 -31.60 0.62 -19.91
CA LYS A 457 -31.81 1.98 -20.43
C LYS A 457 -30.76 2.36 -21.47
N THR A 458 -29.51 1.94 -21.26
CA THR A 458 -28.44 2.17 -22.23
C THR A 458 -28.71 1.39 -23.51
N PHE A 459 -29.20 0.15 -23.42
CA PHE A 459 -29.65 -0.63 -24.57
C PHE A 459 -30.79 0.07 -25.31
N GLU A 460 -31.83 0.51 -24.61
CA GLU A 460 -32.97 1.24 -25.19
C GLU A 460 -32.53 2.52 -25.91
N THR A 461 -31.63 3.29 -25.31
CA THR A 461 -31.11 4.53 -25.92
C THR A 461 -30.33 4.26 -27.22
N ILE A 462 -29.52 3.20 -27.24
CA ILE A 462 -28.77 2.80 -28.44
C ILE A 462 -29.73 2.25 -29.51
N GLU A 463 -30.76 1.51 -29.12
CA GLU A 463 -31.82 1.04 -30.03
C GLU A 463 -32.54 2.22 -30.69
N ASP A 464 -32.98 3.20 -29.90
CA ASP A 464 -33.65 4.40 -30.40
C ASP A 464 -32.77 5.19 -31.40
N LEU A 465 -31.48 5.34 -31.10
CA LEU A 465 -30.51 5.99 -32.00
C LEU A 465 -30.29 5.20 -33.30
N ALA A 466 -30.26 3.86 -33.21
CA ALA A 466 -30.14 2.99 -34.37
C ALA A 466 -31.40 3.10 -35.27
N GLU A 467 -32.59 3.09 -34.66
CA GLU A 467 -33.85 3.30 -35.37
C GLU A 467 -33.93 4.67 -36.04
N GLU A 468 -33.54 5.73 -35.33
CA GLU A 468 -33.53 7.10 -35.88
C GLU A 468 -32.56 7.22 -37.06
N THR A 469 -31.35 6.67 -36.91
CA THR A 469 -30.35 6.65 -37.99
C THR A 469 -30.88 5.88 -39.21
N GLN A 470 -31.56 4.76 -38.99
CA GLN A 470 -32.18 3.99 -40.06
C GLN A 470 -33.32 4.78 -40.75
N LYS A 471 -34.19 5.44 -39.98
CA LYS A 471 -35.26 6.31 -40.51
C LYS A 471 -34.71 7.45 -41.37
N ASN A 472 -33.53 7.99 -41.01
CA ASN A 472 -32.87 9.05 -41.77
C ASN A 472 -32.14 8.56 -43.04
N LEU A 473 -31.86 7.26 -43.15
CA LEU A 473 -31.21 6.64 -44.31
C LEU A 473 -32.21 6.19 -45.40
N VAL A 474 -33.47 5.97 -45.04
CA VAL A 474 -34.59 5.61 -45.93
C VAL A 474 -35.27 6.87 -46.44
#